data_AF-A0A4R1GMR4-F1
#
_entry.id   AF-A0A4R1GMR4-F1
#
_cell.length_a   1.000
_cell.length_b   1.000
_cell.length_c   1.000
_cell.angle_alpha   90.00
_cell.angle_beta   90.00
_cell.angle_gamma   90.00
#
_symmetry.space_group_name_H-M   'P 1'
#
loop_
_entity.id
_entity.type
_entity.pdbx_description
1 polymer ?
#
loop_
_entity_poly.entity_id
_entity_poly.type
_entity_poly.pdbx_seq_one_letter_code
_entity_poly.pdbx_strand_id
1 'polypeptide(L)'
;MKTRHLTIATASVAASLFGVSAAVASEKPPADSLPLAEIVTTIESQGYAPITEISMDDGVWEVEAYKNNEQRELRVDPMNGNVLSDRRDD
;
A
#
# COMPACT_ATOMS: atom_id res chain seq x y z
N MET A 1 -25.03 11.80 -9.07
CA MET A 1 -23.76 12.28 -9.64
C MET A 1 -22.76 12.36 -8.51
N LYS A 2 -21.84 11.40 -8.39
CA LYS A 2 -20.76 11.41 -7.39
C LYS A 2 -19.46 11.61 -8.17
N THR A 3 -18.79 12.71 -7.87
CA THR A 3 -17.60 13.21 -8.56
C THR A 3 -16.43 12.26 -8.38
N ARG A 4 -15.79 11.91 -9.50
CA ARG A 4 -14.57 11.11 -9.60
C ARG A 4 -13.40 12.04 -9.29
N HIS A 5 -12.65 11.76 -8.23
CA HIS A 5 -11.45 12.53 -7.89
C HIS A 5 -10.25 11.86 -8.56
N LEU A 6 -10.08 12.16 -9.84
CA LEU A 6 -8.89 11.83 -10.62
C LEU A 6 -7.77 12.79 -10.19
N THR A 7 -6.85 12.35 -9.34
CA THR A 7 -5.71 13.19 -8.94
C THR A 7 -4.51 12.83 -9.79
N ILE A 8 -4.50 13.32 -11.02
CA ILE A 8 -3.28 13.42 -11.83
C ILE A 8 -2.45 14.56 -11.20
N ALA A 9 -1.40 14.20 -10.47
CA ALA A 9 -0.39 15.16 -10.02
C ALA A 9 0.80 15.15 -10.98
N THR A 10 0.63 15.67 -12.19
CA THR A 10 1.77 16.16 -12.99
C THR A 10 2.08 17.59 -12.54
N ALA A 11 3.19 17.76 -11.83
CA ALA A 11 3.81 19.06 -11.62
C ALA A 11 5.31 18.95 -11.97
N SER A 12 5.66 19.34 -13.19
CA SER A 12 7.04 19.55 -13.61
C SER A 12 7.43 20.99 -13.29
N VAL A 13 8.29 21.25 -12.29
CA VAL A 13 9.07 22.50 -12.20
C VAL A 13 10.42 22.28 -11.49
N ALA A 14 11.48 22.64 -12.22
CA ALA A 14 12.79 23.20 -11.84
C ALA A 14 13.76 22.45 -10.89
N ALA A 15 14.97 22.28 -11.41
CA ALA A 15 16.18 21.86 -10.70
C ALA A 15 16.53 22.77 -9.52
N SER A 16 16.85 22.16 -8.38
CA SER A 16 17.56 22.78 -7.26
C SER A 16 18.50 21.75 -6.63
N LEU A 17 19.72 22.22 -6.35
CA LEU A 17 20.88 21.47 -5.88
C LEU A 17 20.69 20.94 -4.45
N PHE A 18 21.29 19.78 -4.17
CA PHE A 18 21.45 19.10 -2.87
C PHE A 18 20.16 18.57 -2.22
N GLY A 19 19.91 17.27 -2.39
CA GLY A 19 18.98 16.51 -1.56
C GLY A 19 19.69 15.29 -1.01
N VAL A 20 19.91 15.25 0.31
CA VAL A 20 20.20 14.02 1.03
C VAL A 20 19.11 13.02 0.63
N SER A 21 19.47 11.90 0.00
CA SER A 21 18.57 10.76 -0.07
C SER A 21 18.36 10.28 1.37
N ALA A 22 17.42 10.92 2.07
CA ALA A 22 16.71 10.25 3.12
C ALA A 22 16.01 9.11 2.40
N ALA A 23 16.62 7.93 2.45
CA ALA A 23 15.89 6.69 2.22
C ALA A 23 14.63 6.84 3.06
N VAL A 24 13.49 6.99 2.39
CA VAL A 24 12.19 6.90 3.04
C VAL A 24 12.13 5.46 3.54
N ALA A 25 12.60 5.27 4.76
CA ALA A 25 12.56 3.99 5.42
C ALA A 25 11.07 3.76 5.68
N SER A 26 10.46 2.88 4.88
CA SER A 26 9.15 2.32 5.19
C SER A 26 9.17 1.97 6.68
N GLU A 27 8.17 2.46 7.41
CA GLU A 27 8.15 2.34 8.86
C GLU A 27 8.28 0.86 9.26
N LYS A 28 9.07 0.58 10.30
CA LYS A 28 9.27 -0.80 10.75
C LYS A 28 7.94 -1.32 11.31
N PRO A 29 7.53 -2.56 10.97
CA PRO A 29 6.42 -3.22 11.63
C PRO A 29 6.50 -3.20 13.15
N PRO A 30 5.35 -2.98 13.84
CA PRO A 30 5.23 -3.19 15.29
C PRO A 30 5.86 -4.51 15.73
N ALA A 31 6.39 -4.57 16.96
CA ALA A 31 7.15 -5.72 17.44
C ALA A 31 6.38 -7.05 17.39
N ASP A 32 5.06 -6.99 17.59
CA ASP A 32 4.18 -8.16 17.64
C ASP A 32 3.51 -8.49 16.30
N SER A 33 3.97 -7.88 15.20
CA SER A 33 3.42 -8.11 13.86
C SER A 33 3.67 -9.53 13.37
N LEU A 34 2.74 -10.06 12.58
CA LEU A 34 2.98 -11.27 11.79
C LEU A 34 4.13 -11.06 10.80
N PRO A 35 4.85 -12.13 10.44
CA PRO A 35 5.83 -12.08 9.36
C PRO A 35 5.17 -11.60 8.06
N LEU A 36 5.84 -10.73 7.31
CA LEU A 36 5.30 -10.19 6.06
C LEU A 36 4.89 -11.30 5.07
N ALA A 37 5.65 -12.41 5.02
CA ALA A 37 5.31 -13.54 4.17
C ALA A 37 3.94 -14.17 4.50
N GLU A 38 3.53 -14.16 5.76
CA GLU A 38 2.23 -14.67 6.20
C GLU A 38 1.09 -13.71 5.82
N ILE A 39 1.32 -12.41 5.94
CA ILE A 39 0.41 -11.36 5.44
C ILE A 39 0.22 -11.50 3.92
N VAL A 40 1.31 -11.61 3.16
CA VAL A 40 1.26 -11.81 1.70
C VAL A 40 0.47 -13.06 1.33
N THR A 41 0.78 -14.20 1.96
CA THR A 41 0.06 -15.46 1.70
C THR A 41 -1.43 -15.32 1.99
N THR A 42 -1.79 -14.64 3.08
CA THR A 42 -3.18 -14.39 3.46
C THR A 42 -3.91 -13.55 2.43
N ILE A 43 -3.28 -12.48 1.92
CA ILE A 43 -3.84 -11.59 0.90
C ILE A 43 -3.99 -12.33 -0.44
N GLU A 44 -2.96 -13.04 -0.89
CA GLU A 44 -2.98 -13.82 -2.13
C GLU A 44 -4.06 -14.91 -2.10
N SER A 45 -4.22 -15.60 -0.96
CA SER A 45 -5.26 -16.63 -0.78
C SER A 45 -6.70 -16.10 -0.92
N GLN A 46 -6.89 -14.80 -0.70
CA GLN A 46 -8.17 -14.10 -0.89
C GLN A 46 -8.39 -13.61 -2.33
N GLY A 47 -7.46 -13.95 -3.24
CA GLY A 47 -7.51 -13.62 -4.67
C GLY A 47 -7.00 -12.23 -5.02
N TYR A 48 -6.26 -11.58 -4.11
CA TYR A 48 -5.56 -10.34 -4.39
C TYR A 48 -4.16 -10.65 -4.92
N ALA A 49 -4.03 -10.73 -6.24
CA ALA A 49 -2.77 -10.97 -6.94
C ALA A 49 -2.84 -10.46 -8.39
N PRO A 50 -1.71 -9.99 -8.97
CA PRO A 50 -0.42 -9.78 -8.31
C PRO A 50 -0.48 -8.63 -7.29
N ILE A 51 0.37 -8.71 -6.27
CA ILE A 51 0.68 -7.59 -5.37
C ILE A 51 1.74 -6.73 -6.06
N THR A 52 1.51 -5.43 -6.16
CA THR A 52 2.40 -4.47 -6.81
C THR A 52 3.22 -3.66 -5.82
N GLU A 53 2.64 -3.36 -4.66
CA GLU A 53 3.31 -2.60 -3.61
C GLU A 53 2.85 -3.07 -2.22
N ILE A 54 3.78 -3.03 -1.27
CA ILE A 54 3.51 -3.25 0.15
C ILE A 54 4.32 -2.20 0.90
N SER A 55 3.63 -1.36 1.65
CA SER A 55 4.24 -0.31 2.47
C SER A 55 3.60 -0.30 3.86
N MET A 56 4.31 0.30 4.82
CA MET A 56 3.77 0.51 6.15
C MET A 56 3.53 1.99 6.36
N ASP A 57 2.31 2.32 6.80
CA ASP A 57 1.85 3.68 7.07
C ASP A 57 1.04 3.68 8.38
N ASP A 58 1.42 4.52 9.33
CA ASP A 58 0.73 4.68 10.62
C ASP A 58 0.51 3.34 11.37
N GLY A 59 1.46 2.41 11.24
CA GLY A 59 1.41 1.09 11.89
C GLY A 59 0.42 0.10 11.24
N VAL A 60 -0.03 0.36 10.02
CA VAL A 60 -0.89 -0.52 9.21
C VAL A 60 -0.16 -0.88 7.92
N TRP A 61 -0.38 -2.09 7.42
CA TRP A 61 0.10 -2.45 6.08
C TRP A 61 -0.83 -1.84 5.03
N GLU A 62 -0.29 -1.05 4.12
CA GLU A 62 -0.94 -0.65 2.89
C GLU A 62 -0.44 -1.57 1.76
N VAL A 63 -1.38 -2.24 1.09
CA VAL A 63 -1.06 -3.24 0.06
C VAL A 63 -1.82 -2.90 -1.21
N GLU A 64 -1.08 -2.63 -2.28
CA GLU A 64 -1.63 -2.51 -3.61
C GLU A 64 -1.60 -3.87 -4.31
N ALA A 65 -2.76 -4.33 -4.76
CA ALA A 65 -2.87 -5.62 -5.44
C ALA A 65 -4.02 -5.64 -6.45
N TYR A 66 -3.97 -6.56 -7.39
CA TYR A 66 -5.05 -6.75 -8.36
C TYR A 66 -6.07 -7.78 -7.89
N LYS A 67 -7.34 -7.50 -8.16
CA LYS A 67 -8.43 -8.49 -8.03
C LYS A 67 -9.46 -8.25 -9.12
N ASN A 68 -9.81 -9.29 -9.86
CA ASN A 68 -10.73 -9.19 -11.00
C ASN A 68 -10.33 -8.11 -12.03
N ASN A 69 -9.03 -8.02 -12.34
CA ASN A 69 -8.46 -7.05 -13.29
C ASN A 69 -8.67 -5.57 -12.88
N GLU A 70 -8.77 -5.32 -11.58
CA GLU A 70 -8.86 -3.99 -10.98
C GLU A 70 -7.82 -3.85 -9.87
N GLN A 71 -7.13 -2.70 -9.82
CA GLN A 71 -6.19 -2.39 -8.76
C GLN A 71 -6.94 -2.01 -7.49
N ARG A 72 -6.48 -2.56 -6.38
CA ARG A 72 -7.09 -2.45 -5.06
C ARG A 72 -6.04 -1.99 -4.07
N GLU A 73 -6.41 -0.99 -3.27
CA GLU A 73 -5.65 -0.55 -2.12
C GLU A 73 -6.27 -1.20 -0.87
N LEU A 74 -5.50 -2.07 -0.22
CA LEU A 74 -5.89 -2.77 1.00
C LEU A 74 -5.19 -2.15 2.20
N ARG A 75 -5.93 -1.99 3.30
CA ARG A 75 -5.33 -1.73 4.61
C ARG A 75 -5.44 -2.98 5.46
N VAL A 76 -4.33 -3.45 5.98
CA VAL A 76 -4.23 -4.76 6.64
C VAL A 76 -3.62 -4.61 8.03
N ASP A 77 -4.29 -5.17 9.03
CA ASP A 77 -3.81 -5.20 10.41
C ASP A 77 -2.55 -6.09 10.50
N PRO A 78 -1.39 -5.54 10.91
CA PRO A 78 -0.15 -6.29 10.96
C PRO A 78 -0.16 -7.41 12.00
N MET A 79 -1.04 -7.38 13.01
CA MET A 79 -1.05 -8.34 14.11
C MET A 79 -1.77 -9.64 13.78
N ASN A 80 -2.69 -9.61 12.82
CA ASN A 80 -3.57 -10.74 12.51
C ASN A 80 -3.84 -10.94 11.02
N GLY A 81 -3.38 -10.05 10.13
CA GLY A 81 -3.58 -10.17 8.69
C GLY A 81 -5.00 -9.87 8.21
N ASN A 82 -5.86 -9.31 9.06
CA ASN A 82 -7.22 -8.94 8.68
C ASN A 82 -7.20 -7.71 7.76
N VAL A 83 -7.94 -7.80 6.65
CA VAL A 83 -8.20 -6.66 5.78
C VAL A 83 -9.18 -5.71 6.48
N LEU A 84 -8.68 -4.56 6.91
CA LEU A 84 -9.44 -3.49 7.55
C LEU A 84 -10.20 -2.65 6.53
N SER A 85 -9.65 -2.48 5.33
CA SER A 85 -10.26 -1.75 4.22
C SER A 85 -9.85 -2.34 2.89
N ASP A 86 -10.77 -2.34 1.92
CA ASP A 86 -10.52 -2.73 0.53
C ASP A 86 -11.16 -1.67 -0.39
N ARG A 87 -10.34 -0.85 -1.04
CA ARG A 87 -10.80 0.22 -1.94
C ARG A 87 -10.26 0.01 -3.35
N ARG A 88 -10.95 0.59 -4.34
CA ARG A 88 -10.39 0.75 -5.68
C ARG A 88 -9.31 1.81 -5.60
N ASP A 89 -8.20 1.53 -6.27
CA ASP A 89 -7.15 2.51 -6.50
C ASP A 89 -7.49 3.24 -7.82
N ASP A 90 -7.75 4.54 -7.75
CA ASP A 90 -8.44 5.36 -8.78
C ASP A 90 -7.50 6.38 -9.47
#